data_AF-X1U4Z4-F1
#
_entry.id   AF-X1U4Z4-F1
#
_cell.length_a   1.000
_cell.length_b   1.000
_cell.length_c   1.000
_cell.angle_alpha   90.00
_cell.angle_beta   90.00
_cell.angle_gamma   90.00
#
_symmetry.space_group_name_H-M   'P 1'
#
loop_
_entity.id
_entity.type
_entity.pdbx_description
1 polymer ?
#
loop_
_entity_poly.entity_id
_entity_poly.type
_entity_poly.pdbx_seq_one_letter_code
_entity_poly.pdbx_strand_id
1 'polypeptide(L)'
;VGFYYYQKIGHSERQVALKEAIRTFDAPVGEGSSQFLKSFPTEEEKDAAVQKEFDSLIKEHSGSDEAMIATFYLGVDDVNKGNITDAESQFRKVAESAGKVWASQAKLSLAQLYLGEGKTADAEKLLQDLIDNPTILVTKEQAIIELARAIAKKDPARAREMLEPLRTERGPVSRAALTALGEISQN
;
A
#
# COMPACT_ATOMS: atom_id res chain seq x y z
N VAL A 1 26.83 -18.80 17.42
CA VAL A 1 25.49 -18.84 18.06
C VAL A 1 24.98 -17.43 18.44
N GLY A 2 25.84 -16.46 18.78
CA GLY A 2 25.40 -15.10 19.17
C GLY A 2 24.80 -14.21 18.07
N PHE A 3 25.25 -14.31 16.82
CA PHE A 3 24.76 -13.45 15.72
C PHE A 3 23.28 -13.67 15.38
N TYR A 4 22.87 -14.94 15.26
CA TYR A 4 21.46 -15.30 15.02
C TYR A 4 20.53 -14.93 16.18
N TYR A 5 21.02 -14.99 17.43
CA TYR A 5 20.24 -14.61 18.60
C TYR A 5 20.08 -13.09 18.70
N TYR A 6 21.13 -12.32 18.42
CA TYR A 6 21.10 -10.85 18.39
C TYR A 6 20.22 -10.30 17.25
N GLN A 7 20.29 -10.89 16.06
CA GLN A 7 19.37 -10.55 14.96
C GLN A 7 17.91 -10.85 15.30
N LYS A 8 17.64 -11.95 16.00
CA LYS A 8 16.28 -12.34 16.39
C LYS A 8 15.69 -11.42 17.46
N ILE A 9 16.48 -11.00 18.46
CA ILE A 9 16.05 -10.03 19.47
C ILE A 9 15.79 -8.67 18.82
N GLY A 10 16.73 -8.19 18.00
CA GLY A 10 16.55 -6.91 17.29
C GLY A 10 15.33 -6.93 16.36
N HIS A 11 15.05 -8.06 15.70
CA HIS A 11 13.81 -8.20 14.90
C HIS A 11 12.55 -8.11 15.77
N SER A 12 12.52 -8.79 16.93
CA SER A 12 11.38 -8.71 17.84
C SER A 12 11.15 -7.28 18.36
N GLU A 13 12.21 -6.54 18.70
CA GLU A 13 12.11 -5.16 19.15
C GLU A 13 11.59 -4.24 18.05
N ARG A 14 12.08 -4.38 16.82
CA ARG A 14 11.59 -3.63 15.65
C ARG A 14 10.12 -3.91 15.36
N GLN A 15 9.69 -5.17 15.47
CA GLN A 15 8.28 -5.54 15.28
C GLN A 15 7.37 -4.89 16.33
N VAL A 16 7.83 -4.79 17.58
CA VAL A 16 7.09 -4.07 18.63
C VAL A 16 7.02 -2.59 18.31
N ALA A 17 8.14 -1.95 17.97
CA ALA A 17 8.18 -0.54 17.61
C ALA A 17 7.29 -0.22 16.39
N LEU A 18 7.35 -1.05 15.34
CA LEU A 18 6.47 -0.93 14.17
C LEU A 18 5.00 -1.05 14.55
N LYS A 19 4.65 -2.02 15.40
CA LYS A 19 3.27 -2.22 15.85
C LYS A 19 2.75 -1.02 16.63
N GLU A 20 3.57 -0.42 17.48
CA GLU A 20 3.19 0.80 18.21
C GLU A 20 3.01 1.99 17.24
N ALA A 21 3.90 2.15 16.26
CA ALA A 21 3.76 3.19 15.23
C ALA A 21 2.48 3.04 14.40
N ILE A 22 2.12 1.81 14.00
CA ILE A 22 0.85 1.53 13.31
C ILE A 22 -0.36 1.82 14.22
N ARG A 23 -0.28 1.50 15.52
CA ARG A 23 -1.35 1.86 16.47
C ARG A 23 -1.54 3.37 16.60
N THR A 24 -0.46 4.14 16.50
CA THR A 24 -0.50 5.61 16.45
C THR A 24 -1.16 6.10 15.17
N PHE A 25 -0.77 5.51 14.04
CA PHE A 25 -1.34 5.82 12.72
C PHE A 25 -2.86 5.55 12.65
N ASP A 26 -3.30 4.42 13.21
CA ASP A 26 -4.72 4.02 13.24
C ASP A 26 -5.51 4.70 14.39
N ALA A 27 -4.86 5.49 15.25
CA ALA A 27 -5.50 6.10 16.39
C ALA A 27 -6.59 7.11 15.95
N PRO A 28 -7.77 7.12 16.60
CA PRO A 28 -8.78 8.13 16.36
C PRO A 28 -8.35 9.49 16.92
N VAL A 29 -8.83 10.55 16.28
CA VAL A 29 -8.76 11.92 16.79
C VAL A 29 -10.04 12.25 17.55
N GLY A 30 -9.90 12.87 18.72
CA GLY A 30 -10.97 13.22 19.64
C GLY A 30 -10.72 12.70 21.05
N GLU A 31 -11.61 13.04 21.99
CA GLU A 31 -11.52 12.56 23.37
C GLU A 31 -11.56 11.02 23.40
N GLY A 32 -10.48 10.41 23.87
CA GLY A 32 -10.35 8.97 23.99
C GLY A 32 -11.46 8.39 24.86
N SER A 33 -12.34 7.59 24.25
CA SER A 33 -13.47 6.97 24.96
C SER A 33 -13.03 5.91 25.98
N SER A 34 -11.76 5.51 25.97
CA SER A 34 -11.20 4.47 26.83
C SER A 34 -9.70 4.70 27.08
N GLN A 35 -9.27 4.57 28.34
CA GLN A 35 -7.86 4.57 28.76
C GLN A 35 -7.00 3.46 28.10
N PHE A 36 -7.64 2.49 27.46
CA PHE A 36 -6.98 1.37 26.79
C PHE A 36 -6.73 1.62 25.29
N LEU A 37 -7.27 2.70 24.72
CA LEU A 37 -7.12 3.04 23.30
C LEU A 37 -6.30 4.33 23.17
N LYS A 38 -5.19 4.23 22.42
CA LYS A 38 -4.40 5.42 22.02
C LYS A 38 -5.31 6.31 21.17
N SER A 39 -5.38 7.59 21.51
CA SER A 39 -6.15 8.62 20.81
C SER A 39 -5.41 9.94 20.92
N PHE A 40 -5.72 10.87 20.02
CA PHE A 40 -5.07 12.17 19.98
C PHE A 40 -6.11 13.29 20.03
N PRO A 41 -5.84 14.40 20.76
CA PRO A 41 -6.74 15.55 20.80
C PRO A 41 -7.01 16.18 19.43
N THR A 42 -5.99 16.20 18.57
CA THR A 42 -5.99 16.84 17.25
C THR A 42 -5.32 15.95 16.21
N GLU A 43 -5.59 16.21 14.93
CA GLU A 43 -4.90 15.51 13.84
C GLU A 43 -3.43 15.91 13.80
N GLU A 44 -3.11 17.18 14.08
CA GLU A 44 -1.73 17.68 14.09
C GLU A 44 -0.84 16.97 15.13
N GLU A 45 -1.38 16.70 16.33
CA GLU A 45 -0.66 15.96 17.36
C GLU A 45 -0.46 14.49 16.99
N LYS A 46 -1.47 13.88 16.38
CA LYS A 46 -1.37 12.52 15.85
C LYS A 46 -0.31 12.44 14.75
N ASP A 47 -0.37 13.35 13.80
CA ASP A 47 0.55 13.44 12.67
C ASP A 47 2.00 13.60 13.13
N ALA A 48 2.25 14.49 14.08
CA ALA A 48 3.59 14.68 14.64
C ALA A 48 4.10 13.41 15.34
N ALA A 49 3.22 12.67 16.03
CA ALA A 49 3.56 11.41 16.67
C ALA A 49 3.83 10.29 15.64
N VAL A 50 2.98 10.16 14.63
CA VAL A 50 3.11 9.22 13.51
C VAL A 50 4.45 9.43 12.81
N GLN A 51 4.72 10.67 12.40
CA GLN A 51 5.95 11.02 11.69
C GLN A 51 7.17 10.71 12.54
N LYS A 52 7.18 11.14 13.81
CA LYS A 52 8.29 10.88 14.73
C LYS A 52 8.55 9.38 14.93
N GLU A 53 7.51 8.59 15.17
CA GLU A 53 7.64 7.16 15.47
C GLU A 53 8.16 6.38 14.24
N PHE A 54 7.63 6.66 13.04
CA PHE A 54 8.11 6.03 11.81
C PHE A 54 9.51 6.51 11.40
N ASP A 55 9.81 7.81 11.49
CA ASP A 55 11.14 8.34 11.17
C ASP A 55 12.21 7.76 12.09
N SER A 56 11.91 7.59 13.38
CA SER A 56 12.81 6.95 14.33
C SER A 56 13.10 5.51 13.91
N LEU A 57 12.07 4.73 13.56
CA LEU A 57 12.22 3.35 13.11
C LEU A 57 13.07 3.25 11.84
N ILE A 58 12.82 4.13 10.87
CA ILE A 58 13.56 4.16 9.60
C ILE A 58 15.02 4.52 9.82
N LYS A 59 15.30 5.50 10.67
CA LYS A 59 16.65 5.99 10.94
C LYS A 59 17.48 4.98 11.74
N GLU A 60 16.89 4.36 12.76
CA GLU A 60 17.59 3.43 13.65
C GLU A 60 17.76 2.03 13.04
N HIS A 61 16.90 1.68 12.10
CA HIS A 61 16.85 0.34 11.52
C HIS A 61 16.82 0.34 9.99
N SER A 62 17.55 1.28 9.38
CA SER A 62 17.64 1.43 7.93
C SER A 62 17.96 0.10 7.25
N GLY A 63 17.16 -0.26 6.24
CA GLY A 63 17.33 -1.50 5.46
C GLY A 63 16.69 -2.75 6.08
N SER A 64 16.05 -2.64 7.25
CA SER A 64 15.20 -3.73 7.76
C SER A 64 13.83 -3.73 7.06
N ASP A 65 13.16 -4.88 7.07
CA ASP A 65 11.78 -4.98 6.59
C ASP A 65 10.87 -4.00 7.34
N GLU A 66 11.03 -3.85 8.66
CA GLU A 66 10.21 -2.93 9.45
C GLU A 66 10.41 -1.47 9.05
N ALA A 67 11.65 -1.06 8.73
CA ALA A 67 11.91 0.27 8.21
C ALA A 67 11.25 0.50 6.84
N MET A 68 11.21 -0.52 5.97
CA MET A 68 10.50 -0.43 4.68
C MET A 68 8.98 -0.38 4.86
N ILE A 69 8.43 -1.11 5.83
CA ILE A 69 7.01 -1.02 6.17
C ILE A 69 6.68 0.37 6.73
N ALA A 70 7.50 0.91 7.64
CA ALA A 70 7.34 2.29 8.11
C ALA A 70 7.42 3.31 6.98
N THR A 71 8.36 3.13 6.05
CA THR A 71 8.47 3.96 4.83
C THR A 71 7.18 3.90 4.01
N PHE A 72 6.57 2.72 3.86
CA PHE A 72 5.28 2.57 3.18
C PHE A 72 4.16 3.34 3.89
N TYR A 73 4.07 3.24 5.21
CA TYR A 73 3.05 3.96 5.99
C TYR A 73 3.22 5.49 5.92
N LEU A 74 4.45 6.00 5.90
CA LEU A 74 4.69 7.43 5.64
C LEU A 74 4.19 7.83 4.24
N GLY A 75 4.39 6.98 3.23
CA GLY A 75 3.81 7.23 1.90
C GLY A 75 2.27 7.28 1.91
N VAL A 76 1.61 6.44 2.71
CA VAL A 76 0.15 6.49 2.88
C VAL A 76 -0.29 7.77 3.59
N ASP A 77 0.43 8.17 4.63
CA ASP A 77 0.22 9.43 5.34
C ASP A 77 0.34 10.65 4.41
N ASP A 78 1.40 10.66 3.58
CA ASP A 78 1.62 11.69 2.57
C ASP A 78 0.45 11.77 1.56
N VAL A 79 -0.09 10.63 1.10
CA VAL A 79 -1.29 10.62 0.25
C VAL A 79 -2.48 11.27 0.96
N ASN A 80 -2.73 10.93 2.21
CA ASN A 80 -3.85 11.46 2.98
C ASN A 80 -3.76 12.98 3.17
N LYS A 81 -2.53 13.51 3.27
CA LYS A 81 -2.24 14.94 3.39
C LYS A 81 -2.19 15.67 2.05
N GLY A 82 -2.25 14.94 0.93
CA GLY A 82 -2.11 15.51 -0.41
C GLY A 82 -0.68 15.81 -0.82
N ASN A 83 0.32 15.31 -0.08
CA ASN A 83 1.75 15.42 -0.38
C ASN A 83 2.17 14.38 -1.43
N ILE A 84 1.57 14.44 -2.63
CA ILE A 84 1.68 13.41 -3.68
C ILE A 84 3.14 13.13 -4.10
N THR A 85 3.99 14.17 -4.15
CA THR A 85 5.41 14.01 -4.52
C THR A 85 6.20 13.22 -3.49
N ASP A 86 5.95 13.47 -2.20
CA ASP A 86 6.62 12.75 -1.11
C ASP A 86 6.12 11.31 -1.06
N ALA A 87 4.80 11.10 -1.21
CA ALA A 87 4.21 9.77 -1.33
C ALA A 87 4.81 8.94 -2.47
N GLU A 88 4.98 9.53 -3.66
CA GLU A 88 5.62 8.87 -4.81
C GLU A 88 7.04 8.40 -4.44
N SER A 89 7.82 9.28 -3.82
CA SER A 89 9.19 9.00 -3.40
C SER A 89 9.25 7.84 -2.39
N GLN A 90 8.39 7.87 -1.37
CA GLN A 90 8.32 6.82 -0.34
C GLN A 90 7.93 5.47 -0.95
N PHE A 91 6.88 5.43 -1.77
CA PHE A 91 6.45 4.16 -2.36
C PHE A 91 7.47 3.61 -3.37
N ARG A 92 8.18 4.46 -4.15
CA ARG A 92 9.28 4.02 -5.03
C ARG A 92 10.37 3.33 -4.24
N LYS A 93 10.80 3.93 -3.13
CA LYS A 93 11.81 3.34 -2.25
C LYS A 93 11.40 1.95 -1.75
N VAL A 94 10.15 1.77 -1.34
CA VAL A 94 9.63 0.47 -0.88
C VAL A 94 9.50 -0.52 -2.04
N ALA A 95 9.01 -0.09 -3.20
CA ALA A 95 8.89 -0.93 -4.39
C ALA A 95 10.23 -1.50 -4.88
N GLU A 96 11.32 -0.77 -4.66
CA GLU A 96 12.68 -1.13 -5.07
C GLU A 96 13.45 -1.92 -4.01
N SER A 97 13.26 -1.61 -2.72
CA SER A 97 14.15 -2.08 -1.65
C SER A 97 13.51 -3.04 -0.65
N ALA A 98 12.18 -3.13 -0.60
CA ALA A 98 11.49 -4.01 0.35
C ALA A 98 11.45 -5.47 -0.11
N GLY A 99 11.14 -6.38 0.83
CA GLY A 99 10.78 -7.75 0.49
C GLY A 99 9.58 -7.81 -0.46
N LYS A 100 9.53 -8.84 -1.32
CA LYS A 100 8.57 -9.00 -2.43
C LYS A 100 7.13 -8.63 -2.09
N VAL A 101 6.67 -9.03 -0.90
CA VAL A 101 5.30 -8.80 -0.42
C VAL A 101 5.00 -7.30 -0.29
N TRP A 102 5.84 -6.55 0.44
CA TRP A 102 5.63 -5.10 0.60
C TRP A 102 6.03 -4.30 -0.64
N ALA A 103 7.01 -4.78 -1.41
CA ALA A 103 7.32 -4.20 -2.71
C ALA A 103 6.10 -4.25 -3.65
N SER A 104 5.36 -5.36 -3.65
CA SER A 104 4.14 -5.48 -4.47
C SER A 104 3.03 -4.51 -4.02
N GLN A 105 2.84 -4.35 -2.71
CA GLN A 105 1.87 -3.40 -2.16
C GLN A 105 2.25 -1.95 -2.53
N ALA A 106 3.54 -1.60 -2.46
CA ALA A 106 4.02 -0.27 -2.86
C ALA A 106 3.86 -0.01 -4.36
N LYS A 107 4.12 -1.01 -5.21
CA LYS A 107 3.86 -0.90 -6.66
C LYS A 107 2.39 -0.68 -6.96
N LEU A 108 1.49 -1.33 -6.23
CA LEU A 108 0.05 -1.12 -6.39
C LEU A 108 -0.34 0.31 -6.00
N SER A 109 0.14 0.80 -4.85
CA SER A 109 -0.09 2.18 -4.41
C SER A 109 0.47 3.21 -5.42
N LEU A 110 1.67 2.98 -5.97
CA LEU A 110 2.24 3.81 -7.03
C LEU A 110 1.39 3.80 -8.30
N ALA A 111 0.89 2.63 -8.72
CA ALA A 111 0.03 2.54 -9.89
C ALA A 111 -1.24 3.38 -9.70
N GLN A 112 -1.87 3.30 -8.52
CA GLN A 112 -3.04 4.11 -8.18
C GLN A 112 -2.73 5.61 -8.16
N LEU A 113 -1.58 6.00 -7.59
CA LEU A 113 -1.09 7.39 -7.61
C LEU A 113 -0.95 7.89 -9.05
N TYR A 114 -0.27 7.12 -9.92
CA TYR A 114 -0.08 7.46 -11.32
C TYR A 114 -1.37 7.53 -12.11
N LEU A 115 -2.36 6.68 -11.82
CA LEU A 115 -3.67 6.80 -12.44
C LEU A 115 -4.36 8.11 -12.05
N GLY A 116 -4.26 8.51 -10.79
CA GLY A 116 -4.77 9.80 -10.31
C GLY A 116 -4.10 11.01 -10.98
N GLU A 117 -2.80 10.90 -11.30
CA GLU A 117 -2.04 11.93 -12.02
C GLU A 117 -2.19 11.85 -13.55
N GLY A 118 -2.95 10.88 -14.09
CA GLY A 118 -3.07 10.66 -15.53
C GLY A 118 -1.84 10.02 -16.19
N LYS A 119 -0.86 9.56 -15.42
CA LYS A 119 0.33 8.80 -15.85
C LYS A 119 -0.03 7.32 -16.13
N THR A 120 -1.07 7.07 -16.94
CA THR A 120 -1.63 5.72 -17.17
C THR A 120 -0.60 4.72 -17.69
N ALA A 121 0.32 5.13 -18.57
CA ALA A 121 1.34 4.25 -19.13
C ALA A 121 2.32 3.70 -18.07
N ASP A 122 2.62 4.49 -17.04
CA ASP A 122 3.51 4.04 -15.96
C ASP A 122 2.76 3.16 -14.95
N ALA A 123 1.49 3.45 -14.69
CA ALA A 123 0.62 2.57 -13.93
C ALA A 123 0.44 1.20 -14.60
N GLU A 124 0.22 1.16 -15.92
CA GLU A 124 0.09 -0.09 -16.69
C GLU A 124 1.29 -1.01 -16.52
N LYS A 125 2.52 -0.46 -16.55
CA LYS A 125 3.75 -1.24 -16.36
C LYS A 125 3.82 -1.86 -14.97
N LEU A 126 3.50 -1.09 -13.93
CA LEU A 126 3.49 -1.58 -12.55
C LEU A 126 2.43 -2.66 -12.35
N LEU A 127 1.23 -2.46 -12.88
CA LEU A 127 0.14 -3.44 -12.77
C LEU A 127 0.45 -4.72 -13.55
N GLN A 128 1.06 -4.62 -14.72
CA GLN A 128 1.52 -5.79 -15.47
C GLN A 128 2.57 -6.58 -14.69
N ASP A 129 3.55 -5.90 -14.08
CA ASP A 129 4.55 -6.54 -13.22
C ASP A 129 3.91 -7.27 -12.02
N LEU A 130 2.83 -6.72 -11.45
CA LEU A 130 2.06 -7.36 -10.38
C LEU A 130 1.25 -8.58 -10.84
N ILE A 131 0.75 -8.57 -12.07
CA ILE A 131 0.09 -9.75 -12.68
C ILE A 131 1.10 -10.88 -12.87
N ASP A 132 2.32 -10.55 -13.28
CA ASP A 132 3.38 -11.51 -13.55
C ASP A 132 4.05 -12.01 -12.25
N ASN A 133 4.03 -11.20 -11.19
CA ASN A 133 4.64 -11.49 -9.89
C ASN A 133 3.65 -11.29 -8.71
N PRO A 134 2.55 -12.07 -8.64
CA PRO A 134 1.55 -11.90 -7.60
C PRO A 134 2.12 -12.28 -6.22
N THR A 135 1.57 -11.66 -5.17
CA THR A 135 1.92 -11.94 -3.77
C THR A 135 0.68 -12.16 -2.92
N ILE A 136 0.87 -12.41 -1.64
CA ILE A 136 -0.24 -12.53 -0.69
C ILE A 136 -0.96 -11.20 -0.43
N LEU A 137 -0.27 -10.05 -0.58
CA LEU A 137 -0.89 -8.73 -0.41
C LEU A 137 -1.55 -8.23 -1.69
N VAL A 138 -0.98 -8.58 -2.85
CA VAL A 138 -1.50 -8.18 -4.15
C VAL A 138 -1.67 -9.41 -5.02
N THR A 139 -2.91 -9.87 -5.17
CA THR A 139 -3.19 -11.05 -5.98
C THR A 139 -3.16 -10.72 -7.46
N LYS A 140 -3.03 -11.76 -8.29
CA LYS A 140 -3.08 -11.63 -9.75
C LYS A 140 -4.41 -11.04 -10.20
N GLU A 141 -5.51 -11.50 -9.61
CA GLU A 141 -6.87 -11.06 -9.96
C GLU A 141 -7.09 -9.59 -9.61
N GLN A 142 -6.56 -9.13 -8.47
CA GLN A 142 -6.59 -7.72 -8.10
C GLN A 142 -5.84 -6.87 -9.14
N ALA A 143 -4.61 -7.28 -9.49
CA ALA A 143 -3.81 -6.55 -10.47
C ALA A 143 -4.45 -6.54 -11.88
N ILE A 144 -5.10 -7.64 -12.29
CA ILE A 144 -5.88 -7.71 -13.54
C ILE A 144 -7.03 -6.70 -13.52
N ILE A 145 -7.79 -6.63 -12.42
CA ILE A 145 -8.94 -5.72 -12.30
C ILE A 145 -8.50 -4.27 -12.36
N GLU A 146 -7.44 -3.91 -11.64
CA GLU A 146 -6.87 -2.56 -11.65
C GLU A 146 -6.32 -2.20 -13.04
N LEU A 147 -5.62 -3.11 -13.72
CA LEU A 147 -5.13 -2.87 -15.08
C LEU A 147 -6.28 -2.69 -16.08
N ALA A 148 -7.33 -3.51 -15.98
CA ALA A 148 -8.50 -3.36 -16.83
C ALA A 148 -9.19 -2.00 -16.64
N ARG A 149 -9.30 -1.52 -15.39
CA ARG A 149 -9.82 -0.17 -15.08
C ARG A 149 -8.92 0.92 -15.66
N ALA A 150 -7.60 0.78 -15.52
CA ALA A 150 -6.63 1.73 -16.04
C ALA A 150 -6.74 1.93 -17.56
N ILE A 151 -6.92 0.84 -18.31
CA ILE A 151 -6.96 0.87 -19.78
C ILE A 151 -8.37 1.06 -20.34
N ALA A 152 -9.43 0.93 -19.53
CA ALA A 152 -10.83 0.91 -19.97
C ALA A 152 -11.19 2.04 -20.94
N LYS A 153 -10.71 3.27 -20.68
CA LYS A 153 -11.00 4.43 -21.54
C LYS A 153 -10.29 4.37 -22.90
N LYS A 154 -9.11 3.77 -22.94
CA LYS A 154 -8.25 3.73 -24.13
C LYS A 154 -8.48 2.46 -24.96
N ASP A 155 -8.70 1.34 -24.29
CA ASP A 155 -8.89 0.01 -24.86
C ASP A 155 -9.98 -0.76 -24.09
N PRO A 156 -11.25 -0.41 -24.30
CA PRO A 156 -12.37 -1.05 -23.61
C PRO A 156 -12.59 -2.51 -24.06
N ALA A 157 -12.05 -2.92 -25.21
CA ALA A 157 -12.14 -4.30 -25.67
C ALA A 157 -11.20 -5.20 -24.84
N ARG A 158 -9.93 -4.80 -24.72
CA ARG A 158 -8.94 -5.52 -23.90
C ARG A 158 -9.32 -5.51 -22.43
N ALA A 159 -9.82 -4.40 -21.90
CA ALA A 159 -10.29 -4.35 -20.52
C ALA A 159 -11.39 -5.39 -20.23
N ARG A 160 -12.36 -5.55 -21.15
CA ARG A 160 -13.40 -6.57 -21.01
C ARG A 160 -12.84 -7.98 -21.11
N GLU A 161 -11.96 -8.23 -22.08
CA GLU A 161 -11.31 -9.54 -22.26
C GLU A 161 -10.59 -9.99 -20.99
N MET A 162 -9.88 -9.09 -20.32
CA MET A 162 -9.17 -9.36 -19.07
C MET A 162 -10.10 -9.69 -17.90
N LEU A 163 -11.27 -9.06 -17.85
CA LEU A 163 -12.24 -9.21 -16.75
C LEU A 163 -13.18 -10.40 -16.94
N GLU A 164 -13.41 -10.84 -18.18
CA GLU A 164 -14.38 -11.89 -18.50
C GLU A 164 -14.12 -13.21 -17.73
N PRO A 165 -12.87 -13.72 -17.65
CA PRO A 165 -12.57 -14.93 -16.87
C PRO A 165 -12.86 -14.76 -15.37
N LEU A 166 -12.75 -13.54 -14.85
CA LEU A 166 -12.93 -13.26 -13.42
C LEU A 166 -14.40 -13.21 -13.01
N ARG A 167 -15.35 -13.15 -13.96
CA ARG A 167 -16.79 -13.12 -13.66
C ARG A 167 -17.27 -14.38 -12.96
N THR A 168 -16.67 -15.52 -13.27
CA THR A 168 -17.03 -16.83 -12.70
C THR A 168 -16.20 -17.21 -11.48
N GLU A 169 -15.27 -16.34 -11.06
CA GLU A 169 -14.51 -16.56 -9.83
C GLU A 169 -15.39 -16.48 -8.57
N ARG A 170 -14.88 -16.99 -7.46
CA ARG A 170 -15.65 -17.02 -6.22
C ARG A 170 -15.54 -15.71 -5.45
N GLY A 171 -16.66 -15.27 -4.88
CA GLY A 171 -16.69 -14.26 -3.83
C GLY A 171 -16.34 -12.84 -4.30
N PRO A 172 -15.46 -12.11 -3.58
CA PRO A 172 -15.19 -10.70 -3.86
C PRO A 172 -14.62 -10.41 -5.24
N VAL A 173 -13.82 -11.32 -5.81
CA VAL A 173 -13.17 -11.13 -7.12
C VAL A 173 -14.22 -11.00 -8.23
N SER A 174 -15.19 -11.93 -8.29
CA SER A 174 -16.26 -11.87 -9.28
C SER A 174 -17.11 -10.61 -9.16
N ARG A 175 -17.41 -10.17 -7.92
CA ARG A 175 -18.13 -8.91 -7.70
C ARG A 175 -17.33 -7.71 -8.23
N ALA A 176 -16.05 -7.62 -7.91
CA ALA A 176 -15.19 -6.53 -8.36
C ALA A 176 -15.03 -6.51 -9.89
N ALA A 177 -14.91 -7.69 -10.52
CA ALA A 177 -14.85 -7.83 -11.97
C ALA A 177 -16.16 -7.42 -12.66
N LEU A 178 -17.32 -7.84 -12.13
CA LEU A 178 -18.63 -7.43 -12.64
C LEU A 178 -18.86 -5.93 -12.52
N THR A 179 -18.43 -5.31 -11.41
CA THR A 179 -18.47 -3.86 -11.24
C THR A 179 -17.62 -3.16 -12.30
N ALA A 180 -16.38 -3.61 -12.50
CA ALA A 180 -15.49 -3.05 -13.51
C ALA A 180 -16.06 -3.19 -14.94
N LEU A 181 -16.65 -4.34 -15.28
CA LEU A 181 -17.33 -4.55 -16.57
C LEU A 181 -18.53 -3.61 -16.77
N GLY A 182 -19.27 -3.34 -15.69
CA GLY A 182 -20.38 -2.39 -15.68
C GLY A 182 -19.90 -0.97 -16.02
N GLU A 183 -18.80 -0.53 -15.40
CA GLU A 183 -18.20 0.79 -15.65
C GLU A 183 -17.73 0.96 -17.10
N ILE A 184 -17.12 -0.08 -17.70
CA ILE A 184 -16.69 -0.05 -19.10
C ILE A 184 -17.89 0.07 -20.05
N SER A 185 -19.05 -0.44 -19.67
CA SER A 185 -20.26 -0.40 -20.51
C SER A 185 -21.00 0.94 -20.47
N GLN A 186 -20.67 1.81 -19.52
CA GLN A 186 -21.25 3.15 -19.37
C GLN A 186 -20.42 4.26 -20.03
N ASN A 187 -19.18 3.96 -20.41
CA ASN A 187 -18.24 4.85 -21.11
C ASN A 187 -18.28 4.61 -22.63
#